data_AF-A0A451B2W0-F1
#
_entry.id   AF-A0A451B2W0-F1
#
_cell.length_a   1.000
_cell.length_b   1.000
_cell.length_c   1.000
_cell.angle_alpha   90.00
_cell.angle_beta   90.00
_cell.angle_gamma   90.00
#
_symmetry.space_group_name_H-M   'P 1'
#
loop_
_entity.id
_entity.type
_entity.pdbx_description
1 polymer ?
#
loop_
_entity_poly.entity_id
_entity_poly.type
_entity_poly.pdbx_seq_one_letter_code
_entity_poly.pdbx_strand_id
1 'polypeptide(L)' 'MGSKRISNGKTKGHGNTKNGNKYLAWAYMEAANFAVRYNPQIKRYYQRKKSKKLFC' A
#
# COMPACT_ATOMS: atom_id res chain seq x y z
N MET A 1 -11.43 -14.72 26.91
CA MET A 1 -12.83 -14.63 26.45
C MET A 1 -12.88 -13.83 25.14
N GLY A 2 -12.83 -14.50 23.98
CA GLY A 2 -12.90 -13.84 22.67
C GLY A 2 -14.27 -14.03 22.04
N SER A 3 -15.03 -12.94 21.87
CA SER A 3 -16.35 -12.98 21.25
C SER A 3 -16.21 -13.22 19.73
N LYS A 4 -16.35 -14.47 19.30
CA LYS A 4 -16.54 -14.78 17.88
C LYS A 4 -17.91 -14.26 17.45
N ARG A 5 -17.96 -13.08 16.81
CA ARG A 5 -19.18 -12.55 16.18
C ARG A 5 -19.47 -13.33 14.90
N ILE A 6 -20.24 -14.40 15.04
CA ILE A 6 -20.77 -15.20 13.94
C ILE A 6 -22.20 -14.73 13.71
N SER A 7 -22.54 -14.35 12.48
CA SER A 7 -23.95 -14.19 12.09
C SER A 7 -24.19 -14.78 10.71
N ASN A 8 -25.32 -15.48 10.57
CA ASN A 8 -25.69 -16.21 9.35
C ASN A 8 -24.63 -17.22 8.86
N GLY A 9 -24.11 -18.04 9.77
CA GLY A 9 -23.12 -19.08 9.47
C GLY A 9 -21.76 -18.59 8.95
N LYS A 10 -21.56 -17.26 8.87
CA LYS A 10 -20.35 -16.64 8.34
C LYS A 10 -19.62 -15.89 9.46
N THR A 11 -18.33 -16.15 9.60
CA THR A 11 -17.47 -15.43 10.54
C THR A 11 -17.35 -13.97 10.10
N LYS A 12 -17.91 -13.05 10.88
CA LYS A 12 -17.68 -11.61 10.66
C LYS A 12 -16.42 -11.20 11.41
N GLY A 13 -15.47 -10.58 10.70
CA GLY A 13 -14.23 -10.05 11.28
C GLY A 13 -12.95 -10.30 10.48
N HIS A 14 -12.97 -11.15 9.45
CA HIS A 14 -11.79 -11.39 8.58
C HIS A 14 -11.74 -10.51 7.32
N GLY A 15 -12.77 -9.69 7.08
CA GLY A 15 -12.90 -8.89 5.85
C GLY A 15 -12.54 -7.40 5.99
N ASN A 16 -12.26 -6.93 7.21
CA ASN A 16 -11.83 -5.54 7.44
C ASN A 16 -10.32 -5.42 7.66
N THR A 17 -9.52 -6.26 7.00
CA THR A 17 -8.11 -6.00 6.61
C THR A 17 -8.03 -4.85 5.58
N LYS A 18 -8.93 -3.87 5.63
CA LYS A 18 -9.08 -2.82 4.62
C LYS A 18 -7.88 -1.87 4.52
N ASN A 19 -6.83 -2.10 5.32
CA ASN A 19 -5.57 -1.35 5.28
C ASN A 19 -4.31 -2.23 5.43
N GLY A 20 -4.39 -3.53 5.11
CA GLY A 20 -3.23 -4.43 5.16
C GLY A 20 -2.45 -4.36 6.48
N ASN A 21 -1.16 -4.71 6.44
CA ASN A 21 -0.24 -4.43 7.54
C ASN A 21 0.28 -2.98 7.40
N LYS A 22 -0.08 -2.09 8.33
CA LYS A 22 0.36 -0.68 8.35
C LYS A 22 1.88 -0.54 8.26
N TYR A 23 2.62 -1.42 8.94
CA TYR A 23 4.09 -1.38 8.94
C TYR A 23 4.66 -1.80 7.59
N LEU A 24 4.00 -2.72 6.89
CA LEU A 24 4.40 -3.14 5.55
C LEU A 24 4.19 -1.99 4.54
N ALA A 25 3.05 -1.31 4.62
CA ALA A 25 2.79 -0.13 3.79
C ALA A 25 3.83 0.98 4.03
N TRP A 26 4.18 1.21 5.30
CA TRP A 26 5.21 2.17 5.66
C TRP A 26 6.60 1.77 5.12
N ALA A 27 6.99 0.49 5.26
CA ALA A 27 8.23 -0.02 4.71
C ALA A 27 8.33 0.12 3.17
N TYR A 28 7.23 -0.14 2.44
CA TYR A 28 7.20 0.05 0.99
C TYR A 28 7.33 1.52 0.59
N MET A 29 6.69 2.43 1.33
CA MET A 29 6.80 3.88 1.08
C MET A 29 8.24 4.36 1.29
N GLU A 30 8.88 3.93 2.37
CA GLU A 30 10.28 4.25 2.64
C GLU A 30 11.20 3.69 1.54
N ALA A 31 11.06 2.40 1.18
CA ALA A 31 11.84 1.78 0.12
C ALA A 31 11.67 2.51 -1.23
N ALA A 32 10.45 2.94 -1.58
CA ALA A 32 10.19 3.70 -2.79
C ALA A 32 10.87 5.08 -2.76
N ASN A 33 10.83 5.78 -1.62
CA ASN A 33 11.51 7.06 -1.45
C ASN A 33 13.03 6.93 -1.60
N PHE A 34 13.63 5.90 -1.01
CA PHE A 34 15.05 5.58 -1.20
C PHE A 34 15.36 5.25 -2.67
N ALA A 35 14.55 4.39 -3.30
CA ALA A 35 14.75 3.98 -4.68
C ALA A 35 14.75 5.17 -5.66
N VAL A 36 13.85 6.15 -5.48
CA VAL A 36 13.79 7.35 -6.35
C VAL A 36 15.02 8.26 -6.15
N ARG A 37 15.63 8.28 -4.97
CA ARG A 37 16.82 9.11 -4.68
C ARG A 37 18.10 8.50 -5.23
N TYR A 38 18.30 7.20 -5.01
CA TYR A 38 19.60 6.56 -5.25
C TYR A 38 19.67 5.76 -6.55
N ASN A 39 18.54 5.42 -7.18
CA ASN A 39 18.53 4.71 -8.47
C ASN A 39 18.12 5.65 -9.62
N PRO A 40 19.04 6.02 -10.54
CA PRO A 40 18.76 6.95 -11.62
C PRO A 40 17.72 6.42 -12.63
N GLN A 41 17.65 5.10 -12.85
CA GLN A 41 16.69 4.47 -13.75
C GLN A 41 15.26 4.59 -13.21
N ILE A 42 15.09 4.30 -11.91
CA ILE A 42 13.79 4.42 -11.22
C ILE A 42 13.34 5.88 -11.20
N LYS A 43 14.25 6.82 -10.92
CA LYS A 43 13.98 8.25 -10.95
C LYS A 43 13.45 8.72 -12.31
N ARG A 44 14.11 8.34 -13.42
CA ARG A 44 13.68 8.68 -14.78
C ARG A 44 12.31 8.11 -15.12
N TYR A 45 12.04 6.85 -14.73
CA TYR A 45 10.73 6.23 -14.92
C TYR A 45 9.62 6.99 -14.15
N TYR A 46 9.88 7.31 -12.88
CA TYR A 46 8.93 8.01 -12.03
C TYR A 46 8.61 9.42 -12.56
N GLN A 47 9.63 10.20 -12.96
CA GLN A 47 9.45 11.52 -13.55
C GLN A 47 8.59 11.48 -14.81
N ARG A 48 8.84 10.52 -15.71
CA ARG A 48 8.03 10.33 -16.94
C ARG A 48 6.57 9.99 -16.65
N LYS A 49 6.29 9.20 -15.61
CA LYS A 49 4.91 8.86 -15.24
C LYS A 49 4.21 10.03 -14.53
N LYS A 50 4.95 10.80 -13.72
CA LYS A 50 4.44 12.01 -13.07
C LYS A 50 4.03 13.08 -14.08
N SER A 51 4.83 13.34 -15.11
CA SER A 51 4.51 14.35 -16.14
C SER A 51 3.26 13.98 -16.95
N LYS A 52 3.04 12.70 -17.26
CA LYS A 52 1.87 12.23 -17.99
C LYS A 52 0.55 12.35 -17.20
N LYS A 53 0.62 12.28 -15.87
CA LYS A 53 -0.57 12.37 -15.01
C LYS A 53 -1.00 13.82 -14.72
N LEU A 54 -0.09 14.77 -14.90
CA LEU A 54 -0.30 16.20 -14.66
C LEU A 54 -0.89 16.93 -15.88
N PHE A 55 -1.02 16.24 -17.02
CA PHE A 55 -1.46 16.81 -18.31
C PHE A 55 -2.86 16.31 -18.73
N CYS A 56 -3.69 15.89 -17.76
CA CYS A 56 -5.09 15.51 -17.97
C CYS A 56 -5.98 16.23 -16.96
#